data_AF-A0A382SH70-F1
#
_entry.id   AF-A0A382SH70-F1
#
_cell.length_a   1.000
_cell.length_b   1.000
_cell.length_c   1.000
_cell.angle_alpha   90.00
_cell.angle_beta   90.00
_cell.angle_gamma   90.00
#
_symmetry.space_group_name_H-M   'P 1'
#
loop_
_entity.id
_entity.type
_entity.pdbx_description
1 polymer ?
#
loop_
_entity_poly.entity_id
_entity_poly.type
_entity_poly.pdbx_seq_one_letter_code
_entity_poly.pdbx_strand_id
1 'polypeptide(L)' 'MNEDLTLASATELAQSIGAGKRTARDVTEAMLARIAQLNPTLNALCTPNAAALVE' A
#
# COMPACT_ATOMS: atom_id res chain seq x y z
N MET A 1 -10.06 15.04 -3.02
CA MET A 1 -10.13 14.28 -1.75
C MET A 1 -9.03 13.25 -1.80
N ASN A 2 -8.01 13.39 -0.96
CA ASN A 2 -6.89 12.47 -0.89
C ASN A 2 -7.38 11.25 -0.10
N GLU A 3 -8.04 10.31 -0.78
CA GLU A 3 -8.49 9.05 -0.16
C GLU A 3 -7.25 8.31 0.30
N ASP A 4 -7.04 8.28 1.62
CA ASP A 4 -5.90 7.62 2.21
C ASP A 4 -5.98 6.12 1.89
N LEU A 5 -5.13 5.68 0.96
CA LEU A 5 -5.02 4.31 0.50
C LEU A 5 -4.84 3.31 1.64
N THR A 6 -4.27 3.77 2.74
CA THR A 6 -3.96 2.96 3.91
C THR A 6 -5.14 2.80 4.86
N LEU A 7 -6.27 3.47 4.59
CA LEU A 7 -7.54 3.34 5.31
C LEU A 7 -8.63 2.64 4.48
N ALA A 8 -8.40 2.44 3.17
CA ALA A 8 -9.35 1.75 2.30
C ALA A 8 -9.44 0.26 2.64
N SER A 9 -10.65 -0.28 2.58
CA SER A 9 -10.89 -1.72 2.68
C SER A 9 -10.36 -2.46 1.45
N ALA A 10 -10.16 -3.77 1.57
CA ALA A 10 -9.75 -4.62 0.46
C ALA A 10 -10.71 -4.54 -0.74
N THR A 11 -12.02 -4.44 -0.47
CA THR A 11 -13.06 -4.33 -1.51
C THR A 11 -12.95 -3.01 -2.26
N GLU A 12 -12.74 -1.89 -1.57
CA GLU A 12 -12.58 -0.57 -2.18
C GLU A 12 -11.30 -0.50 -3.03
N LEU A 13 -10.21 -1.09 -2.54
CA LEU A 13 -8.96 -1.19 -3.30
C LEU A 13 -9.16 -2.01 -4.58
N ALA A 14 -9.75 -3.21 -4.48
CA ALA A 14 -10.04 -4.06 -5.63
C ALA A 14 -10.97 -3.38 -6.65
N GLN A 15 -12.00 -2.68 -6.19
CA GLN A 15 -12.89 -1.91 -7.04
C GLN A 15 -12.16 -0.76 -7.74
N SER A 16 -11.29 -0.03 -7.03
CA SER A 16 -10.53 1.08 -7.60
C SER A 16 -9.54 0.62 -8.68
N ILE A 17 -8.90 -0.54 -8.48
CA ILE A 17 -7.99 -1.15 -9.45
C ILE A 17 -8.77 -1.67 -10.65
N GLY A 18 -9.87 -2.40 -10.44
CA GLY A 18 -10.72 -2.90 -11.51
C GLY A 18 -11.35 -1.79 -12.35
N ALA A 19 -11.58 -0.61 -11.76
CA ALA A 19 -12.06 0.58 -12.46
C ALA A 19 -10.94 1.39 -13.14
N GLY A 20 -9.68 0.97 -13.07
CA GLY A 20 -8.54 1.68 -13.65
C GLY A 20 -8.20 3.02 -13.00
N LYS A 21 -8.75 3.29 -11.81
CA LYS A 21 -8.50 4.55 -11.08
C LYS A 21 -7.15 4.54 -10.36
N ARG A 22 -6.62 3.35 -10.07
CA ARG A 22 -5.33 3.10 -9.42
C ARG A 22 -4.74 1.80 -9.94
N THR A 23 -3.44 1.63 -9.77
CA THR A 23 -2.75 0.37 -10.06
C THR A 23 -2.41 -0.37 -8.76
N ALA A 24 -2.17 -1.68 -8.86
CA ALA A 24 -1.65 -2.46 -7.73
C ALA A 24 -0.29 -1.94 -7.24
N ARG A 25 0.50 -1.37 -8.16
CA ARG A 25 1.76 -0.70 -7.86
C ARG A 25 1.56 0.52 -6.97
N ASP A 26 0.63 1.42 -7.32
CA ASP A 26 0.34 2.63 -6.52
C ASP A 26 -0.06 2.29 -5.08
N VAL A 27 -0.89 1.24 -4.91
CA VAL A 27 -1.31 0.78 -3.58
C VAL A 27 -0.11 0.25 -2.79
N THR A 28 0.73 -0.57 -3.43
CA THR A 28 1.92 -1.13 -2.78
C THR A 28 2.92 -0.06 -2.37
N GLU A 29 3.17 0.92 -3.25
CA GLU A 29 4.06 2.05 -2.95
C GLU A 29 3.54 2.89 -1.77
N ALA A 30 2.24 3.18 -1.70
CA ALA A 30 1.65 3.91 -0.58
C ALA A 30 1.80 3.16 0.76
N MET A 31 1.61 1.83 0.76
CA MET A 31 1.79 1.01 1.96
C MET A 31 3.26 0.95 2.40
N LEU A 32 4.19 0.75 1.46
CA LEU A 32 5.62 0.72 1.75
C LEU A 32 6.12 2.06 2.29
N ALA A 33 5.62 3.19 1.78
CA ALA A 33 5.94 4.51 2.31
C ALA A 33 5.49 4.68 3.77
N ARG A 34 4.27 4.23 4.10
CA ARG A 34 3.76 4.27 5.48
C ARG A 34 4.55 3.35 6.41
N ILE A 35 4.94 2.17 5.91
CA ILE A 35 5.82 1.24 6.64
C ILE A 35 7.17 1.89 6.92
N ALA A 36 7.82 2.50 5.92
CA ALA A 36 9.11 3.15 6.09
C ALA A 36 9.06 4.26 7.16
N GLN A 37 7.94 4.99 7.26
CA GLN A 37 7.74 6.04 8.24
C GLN A 37 7.50 5.51 9.67
N LEU A 38 6.67 4.46 9.82
CA LEU A 38 6.15 4.07 11.14
C LEU A 38 6.86 2.84 11.73
N ASN A 39 7.40 1.95 10.90
CA ASN A 39 7.99 0.70 11.35
C ASN A 39 9.25 0.87 12.23
N PRO A 40 10.08 1.92 12.10
CA PRO A 40 11.19 2.15 13.05
C PRO A 40 10.72 2.31 14.51
N THR A 41 9.50 2.82 14.72
CA THR A 41 8.92 3.01 16.05
C THR A 41 8.04 1.84 16.46
N LEU A 42 7.20 1.34 15.55
CA LEU A 42 6.22 0.29 15.86
C LEU A 42 6.81 -1.12 15.82
N ASN A 43 7.86 -1.32 15.02
CA ASN A 43 8.47 -2.63 14.75
C ASN A 43 7.43 -3.71 14.38
N ALA A 44 6.43 -3.35 13.57
CA ALA A 44 5.33 -4.22 13.17
C ALA A 44 5.71 -5.21 12.05
N LEU A 45 6.76 -4.91 11.28
CA LEU A 45 7.29 -5.74 10.21
C LEU A 45 8.76 -6.02 10.44
N CYS A 46 9.11 -7.31 10.52
CA CYS A 46 10.49 -7.75 10.71
C CYS A 46 11.28 -7.81 9.40
N THR A 47 10.63 -8.13 8.28
CA THR A 47 11.31 -8.32 6.98
C THR A 47 10.40 -7.88 5.84
N PRO A 48 10.67 -6.73 5.19
CA PRO A 48 9.95 -6.33 4.00
C PRO A 48 10.35 -7.20 2.79
N ASN A 49 9.40 -7.48 1.89
CA ASN A 49 9.70 -8.14 0.62
C ASN A 49 10.37 -7.14 -0.34
N ALA A 50 11.65 -7.32 -0.63
CA ALA A 50 12.40 -6.46 -1.56
C ALA A 50 11.88 -6.53 -3.00
N ALA A 51 11.17 -7.60 -3.38
CA ALA A 51 10.58 -7.78 -4.70
C ALA A 51 9.10 -7.34 -4.78
N ALA A 52 8.57 -6.63 -3.76
CA ALA A 52 7.15 -6.22 -3.72
C ALA A 52 6.71 -5.31 -4.88
N LEU A 53 7.66 -4.68 -5.58
CA LEU A 53 7.41 -3.79 -6.71
C LEU A 53 7.89 -4.36 -8.06
N VAL A 54 8.28 -5.64 -8.09
CA VAL A 54 8.69 -6.33 -9.31
C VAL A 54 7.44 -6.95 -9.93
N GLU A 55 7.20 -6.66 -11.22
CA GLU A 55 6.10 -7.21 -12.03
C GLU A 55 6.49 -8.52 -12.73
#